data_AF-A0A955EC19-F1
#
_entry.id   AF-A0A955EC19-F1
#
_cell.length_a   1.000
_cell.length_b   1.000
_cell.length_c   1.000
_cell.angle_alpha   90.00
_cell.angle_beta   90.00
_cell.angle_gamma   90.00
#
_symmetry.space_group_name_H-M   'P 1'
#
loop_
_entity.id
_entity.type
_entity.pdbx_description
1 polymer ?
#
loop_
_entity_poly.entity_id
_entity_poly.type
_entity_poly.pdbx_seq_one_letter_code
_entity_poly.pdbx_strand_id
1 'polypeptide(L)'
;MSTEMINKRLQIIEVLNAELNILKDQFSDALENDVDYQALVELEAKTKDEVKVKKAHVLEKPSYKKLAELIKEKRTEIKENKEALSLDLVDQYRESGSVEVTDHEGNLKRMKFAVRLVS
;
A
#
# COMPACT_ATOMS: atom_id res chain seq x y z
N MET A 1 -18.15 -55.16 3.42
CA MET A 1 -18.14 -54.57 2.06
C MET A 1 -18.21 -53.02 2.01
N SER A 2 -18.01 -52.28 3.12
CA SER A 2 -17.98 -50.80 3.11
C SER A 2 -16.55 -50.25 3.31
N THR A 3 -15.83 -50.73 4.31
CA THR A 3 -14.53 -50.19 4.72
C THR A 3 -13.38 -50.51 3.76
N GLU A 4 -13.35 -51.69 3.15
CA GLU A 4 -12.28 -52.09 2.21
C GLU A 4 -12.29 -51.25 0.92
N MET A 5 -13.49 -50.96 0.38
CA MET A 5 -13.62 -50.08 -0.79
C MET A 5 -13.26 -48.63 -0.44
N ILE A 6 -13.61 -48.17 0.77
CA ILE A 6 -13.22 -46.85 1.28
C ILE A 6 -11.69 -46.76 1.39
N ASN A 7 -11.03 -47.74 2.01
CA ASN A 7 -9.58 -47.77 2.15
C ASN A 7 -8.87 -47.82 0.78
N LYS A 8 -9.37 -48.61 -0.17
CA LYS A 8 -8.84 -48.64 -1.54
C LYS A 8 -8.97 -47.29 -2.22
N ARG A 9 -10.07 -46.56 -2.02
CA ARG A 9 -10.26 -45.21 -2.57
C ARG A 9 -9.31 -44.19 -1.93
N LEU A 10 -9.12 -44.25 -0.61
CA LEU A 10 -8.16 -43.39 0.09
C LEU A 10 -6.73 -43.59 -0.44
N GLN A 11 -6.32 -44.85 -0.60
CA GLN A 11 -5.01 -45.17 -1.18
C GLN A 11 -4.85 -44.63 -2.62
N ILE A 12 -5.89 -44.75 -3.45
CA ILE A 12 -5.88 -44.19 -4.81
C ILE A 12 -5.73 -42.67 -4.77
N ILE A 13 -6.45 -41.99 -3.87
CA ILE A 13 -6.37 -40.53 -3.71
C ILE A 13 -4.98 -40.10 -3.24
N GLU A 14 -4.38 -40.82 -2.29
CA GLU A 14 -3.02 -40.53 -1.83
C GLU A 14 -1.99 -40.65 -2.97
N VAL A 15 -2.08 -41.71 -3.77
CA VAL A 15 -1.20 -41.91 -4.93
C VAL A 15 -1.40 -40.80 -5.96
N LEU A 16 -2.64 -40.49 -6.32
CA LEU A 16 -2.94 -39.43 -7.29
C LEU A 16 -2.47 -38.05 -6.81
N ASN A 17 -2.57 -37.76 -5.51
CA ASN A 17 -2.06 -36.52 -4.95
C ASN A 17 -0.53 -36.44 -5.00
N ALA A 18 0.16 -37.56 -4.72
CA ALA A 18 1.62 -37.62 -4.84
C ALA A 18 2.08 -37.41 -6.28
N GLU A 19 1.43 -38.09 -7.24
CA GLU A 19 1.69 -37.91 -8.68
C GLU A 19 1.40 -36.47 -9.13
N LEU A 20 0.30 -35.88 -8.67
CA LEU A 20 -0.05 -34.50 -9.00
C LEU A 20 1.02 -33.50 -8.51
N ASN A 21 1.56 -33.71 -7.32
CA ASN A 21 2.62 -32.85 -6.79
C ASN A 21 3.89 -32.95 -7.64
N ILE A 22 4.30 -34.17 -8.00
CA ILE A 22 5.45 -34.39 -8.89
C ILE A 22 5.24 -33.69 -10.24
N LEU A 23 4.05 -33.81 -10.83
CA LEU A 23 3.74 -33.16 -12.11
C LEU A 23 3.76 -31.63 -12.01
N LYS A 24 3.34 -31.05 -10.88
CA LYS A 24 3.42 -29.61 -10.64
C LYS A 24 4.87 -29.14 -10.55
N ASP A 25 5.70 -29.88 -9.82
CA ASP A 25 7.12 -29.56 -9.68
C ASP A 25 7.82 -29.64 -11.04
N GLN A 26 7.58 -30.71 -11.80
CA GLN A 26 8.09 -30.86 -13.17
C GLN A 26 7.59 -29.76 -14.11
N PHE A 27 6.34 -29.34 -13.98
CA PHE A 27 5.80 -28.24 -14.77
C PHE A 27 6.48 -26.91 -14.42
N SER A 28 6.68 -26.63 -13.14
CA SER A 28 7.40 -25.43 -12.68
C SER A 28 8.83 -25.44 -13.19
N ASP A 29 9.54 -26.56 -13.03
CA ASP A 29 10.92 -26.72 -13.49
C ASP A 29 11.00 -26.57 -15.02
N ALA A 30 10.08 -27.16 -15.77
CA ALA A 30 10.04 -27.05 -17.22
C ALA A 30 9.81 -25.59 -17.67
N LEU A 31 8.92 -24.87 -16.99
CA LEU A 31 8.66 -23.45 -17.27
C LEU A 31 9.87 -22.58 -16.91
N GLU A 32 10.48 -22.80 -15.74
CA GLU A 32 11.64 -22.02 -15.28
C GLU A 32 12.88 -22.25 -16.14
N ASN A 33 13.01 -23.42 -16.77
CA ASN A 33 14.09 -23.75 -17.69
C ASN A 33 13.73 -23.48 -19.16
N ASP A 34 12.50 -23.07 -19.46
CA ASP A 34 12.12 -22.70 -20.81
C ASP A 34 12.83 -21.42 -21.24
N VAL A 35 13.47 -21.47 -22.42
CA VAL A 35 14.33 -20.39 -22.91
C VAL A 35 13.52 -19.12 -23.17
N ASP A 36 12.29 -19.24 -23.67
CA ASP A 36 11.43 -18.08 -23.95
C ASP A 36 10.93 -17.46 -22.65
N TYR A 37 10.58 -18.28 -21.65
CA TYR A 37 10.21 -17.81 -20.33
C TYR A 37 11.36 -17.08 -19.62
N GLN A 38 12.57 -17.66 -19.61
CA GLN A 38 13.75 -17.01 -19.03
C GLN A 38 14.07 -15.68 -19.73
N ALA A 39 14.01 -15.65 -21.06
CA ALA A 39 14.22 -14.42 -21.83
C ALA A 39 13.19 -13.33 -21.48
N LEU A 40 11.94 -13.72 -21.25
CA LEU A 40 10.88 -12.80 -20.83
C LEU A 40 11.15 -12.25 -19.42
N VAL A 41 11.53 -13.11 -18.46
CA VAL A 41 11.85 -12.70 -17.08
C VAL A 41 13.03 -11.72 -17.07
N GLU A 42 14.08 -12.02 -17.84
CA GLU A 42 15.21 -11.10 -18.00
C GLU A 42 14.79 -9.76 -18.63
N LEU A 43 13.96 -9.79 -19.67
CA LEU A 43 13.47 -8.60 -20.33
C LEU A 43 12.63 -7.75 -19.39
N GLU A 44 11.77 -8.37 -18.58
CA GLU A 44 10.97 -7.69 -17.57
C GLU A 44 11.86 -7.02 -16.52
N ALA A 45 12.89 -7.72 -16.02
CA ALA A 45 13.84 -7.18 -15.06
C ALA A 45 14.59 -5.97 -15.64
N LYS A 46 15.16 -6.11 -16.86
CA LYS A 46 15.87 -5.03 -17.56
C LYS A 46 14.94 -3.83 -17.79
N THR A 47 13.71 -4.07 -18.21
CA THR A 47 12.72 -3.01 -18.46
C THR A 47 12.35 -2.28 -17.17
N LYS A 48 12.15 -3.00 -16.07
CA LYS A 48 11.87 -2.37 -14.75
C LYS A 48 13.00 -1.46 -14.31
N ASP A 49 14.25 -1.90 -14.45
CA ASP A 49 15.42 -1.09 -14.12
C ASP A 49 15.53 0.13 -15.02
N GLU A 50 15.34 -0.03 -16.33
CA GLU A 50 15.30 1.10 -17.27
C GLU A 50 14.21 2.11 -16.93
N VAL A 51 12.99 1.63 -16.62
CA VAL A 51 11.87 2.48 -16.22
C VAL A 51 12.22 3.26 -14.96
N LYS A 52 12.86 2.61 -13.98
CA LYS A 52 13.30 3.26 -12.73
C LYS A 52 14.30 4.38 -13.01
N VAL A 53 15.32 4.11 -13.83
CA VAL A 53 16.35 5.10 -14.21
C VAL A 53 15.74 6.25 -15.01
N LYS A 54 14.96 5.94 -16.05
CA LYS A 54 14.29 6.95 -16.90
C LYS A 54 13.32 7.80 -16.08
N LYS A 55 12.56 7.20 -15.16
CA LYS A 55 11.66 7.92 -14.26
C LYS A 55 12.43 8.86 -13.35
N ALA A 56 13.55 8.42 -12.76
CA ALA A 56 14.39 9.29 -11.93
C ALA A 56 14.86 10.51 -12.74
N HIS A 57 15.36 10.30 -13.96
CA HIS A 57 15.79 11.39 -14.83
C HIS A 57 14.64 12.34 -15.24
N VAL A 58 13.45 11.80 -15.51
CA VAL A 58 12.26 12.63 -15.79
C VAL A 58 11.88 13.49 -14.59
N LEU A 59 11.98 12.94 -13.37
CA LEU A 59 11.69 13.68 -12.13
C LEU A 59 12.74 14.75 -11.80
N GLU A 60 13.94 14.64 -12.37
CA GLU A 60 14.96 15.70 -12.25
C GLU A 60 14.63 16.94 -13.07
N LYS A 61 13.73 16.85 -14.05
CA LYS A 61 13.34 17.98 -14.89
C LYS A 61 12.79 19.13 -14.03
N PRO A 62 13.10 20.40 -14.37
CA PRO A 62 12.72 21.55 -13.55
C PRO A 62 11.22 21.65 -13.25
N SER A 63 10.35 21.24 -14.17
CA SER A 63 8.90 21.24 -13.97
C SER A 63 8.45 20.33 -12.83
N TYR A 64 9.03 19.12 -12.72
CA TYR A 64 8.71 18.18 -11.66
C TYR A 64 9.32 18.61 -10.32
N LYS A 65 10.55 19.15 -10.33
CA LYS A 65 11.16 19.74 -9.12
C LYS A 65 10.32 20.89 -8.57
N LYS A 66 9.87 21.81 -9.43
CA LYS A 66 8.99 22.92 -9.05
C LYS A 66 7.67 22.42 -8.46
N LEU A 67 7.05 21.40 -9.06
CA LEU A 67 5.84 20.79 -8.51
C LEU A 67 6.10 20.14 -7.15
N ALA A 68 7.24 19.46 -6.97
CA ALA A 68 7.61 18.86 -5.70
C ALA A 68 7.82 19.91 -4.59
N GLU A 69 8.43 21.05 -4.93
CA GLU A 69 8.58 22.19 -4.02
C GLU A 69 7.23 22.79 -3.64
N LEU A 70 6.35 23.03 -4.62
CA LEU A 70 4.98 23.53 -4.36
C LEU A 70 4.18 22.56 -3.48
N ILE A 71 4.30 21.25 -3.70
CA ILE A 71 3.66 20.24 -2.84
C ILE A 71 4.20 20.32 -1.41
N LYS A 72 5.52 20.49 -1.26
CA LYS A 72 6.14 20.64 0.07
C LYS A 72 5.68 21.91 0.76
N GLU A 73 5.64 23.03 0.04
CA GLU A 73 5.13 24.32 0.53
C GLU A 73 3.69 24.19 1.00
N LYS A 74 2.79 23.63 0.17
CA LYS A 74 1.38 23.44 0.55
C LYS A 74 1.21 22.50 1.75
N ARG A 75 2.06 21.49 1.91
CA ARG A 75 2.07 20.64 3.11
C ARG A 75 2.48 21.41 4.36
N THR A 76 3.46 22.29 4.26
CA THR A 76 3.88 23.17 5.36
C THR A 76 2.77 24.14 5.73
N GLU A 77 2.19 24.83 4.75
CA GLU A 77 1.05 25.74 4.97
C GLU A 77 -0.12 25.02 5.66
N ILE A 78 -0.48 23.82 5.21
CA ILE A 78 -1.54 23.01 5.85
C ILE A 78 -1.20 22.68 7.31
N LYS A 79 0.07 22.35 7.60
CA LYS A 79 0.51 22.04 8.95
C LYS A 79 0.39 23.27 9.86
N GLU A 80 0.91 24.40 9.43
CA GLU A 80 0.86 25.67 10.17
C GLU A 80 -0.58 26.11 10.43
N ASN A 81 -1.47 26.02 9.42
CA ASN A 81 -2.88 26.35 9.59
C ASN A 81 -3.60 25.39 10.56
N LYS A 82 -3.22 24.11 10.62
CA LYS A 82 -3.75 23.17 11.61
C LYS A 82 -3.28 23.47 13.02
N GLU A 83 -2.04 23.92 13.17
CA GLU A 83 -1.50 24.35 14.47
C GLU A 83 -2.20 25.62 14.95
N ALA A 84 -2.35 26.63 14.09
CA ALA A 84 -3.12 27.84 14.36
C ALA A 84 -4.57 27.50 14.74
N LEU A 85 -5.27 26.69 13.93
CA LEU A 85 -6.62 26.24 14.23
C LEU A 85 -6.72 25.54 15.59
N SER A 86 -5.70 24.77 15.98
CA SER A 86 -5.71 24.09 17.27
C SER A 86 -5.65 25.08 18.44
N LEU A 87 -4.89 26.18 18.30
CA LEU A 87 -4.84 27.26 19.29
C LEU A 87 -6.19 27.99 19.35
N ASP A 88 -6.74 28.36 18.18
CA ASP A 88 -8.03 29.05 18.09
C ASP A 88 -9.16 28.23 18.72
N LEU A 89 -9.20 26.91 18.49
CA LEU A 89 -10.19 26.02 19.10
C LEU A 89 -10.05 25.93 20.63
N VAL A 90 -8.82 25.98 21.15
CA VAL A 90 -8.58 26.02 22.60
C VAL A 90 -9.08 27.33 23.20
N ASP A 91 -8.83 28.45 22.55
CA ASP A 91 -9.28 29.76 23.02
C ASP A 91 -10.82 29.88 22.93
N GLN A 92 -11.43 29.42 21.84
CA GLN A 92 -12.88 29.33 21.72
C GLN A 92 -13.50 28.47 22.84
N TYR A 93 -12.88 27.33 23.17
CA TYR A 93 -13.33 26.49 24.27
C TYR A 93 -13.21 27.21 25.63
N ARG A 94 -12.11 27.95 25.86
CA ARG A 94 -11.93 28.75 27.09
C ARG A 94 -12.97 29.84 27.24
N GLU A 95 -13.36 30.49 26.15
CA GLU A 95 -14.33 31.59 26.15
C GLU A 95 -15.78 31.12 26.26
N SER A 96 -16.15 30.11 25.46
CA SER A 96 -17.55 29.68 25.32
C SER A 96 -17.91 28.45 26.18
N GLY A 97 -16.92 27.67 26.61
CA GLY A 97 -17.12 26.35 27.21
C GLY A 97 -17.68 25.29 26.24
N SER A 98 -17.94 25.66 24.98
CA SER A 98 -18.49 24.77 23.96
C SER A 98 -17.38 23.98 23.29
N VAL A 99 -17.65 22.68 23.11
CA VAL A 99 -16.80 21.77 22.35
C VAL A 99 -17.30 21.56 20.93
N GLU A 100 -18.28 22.34 20.50
CA GLU A 100 -18.91 22.23 19.18
C GLU A 100 -18.64 23.51 18.37
N VAL A 101 -18.25 23.33 17.11
CA VAL A 101 -17.93 24.39 16.16
C VAL A 101 -18.59 24.08 14.84
N THR A 102 -19.26 25.06 14.26
CA THR A 102 -19.81 24.96 12.91
C THR A 102 -18.71 25.23 11.89
N ASP A 103 -18.54 24.35 10.92
CA ASP A 103 -17.57 24.55 9.85
C ASP A 103 -18.11 25.47 8.73
N HIS A 104 -17.25 25.76 7.75
CA HIS A 104 -17.56 26.63 6.61
C HIS A 104 -18.69 26.09 5.71
N GLU A 105 -19.08 24.83 5.84
CA GLU A 105 -20.18 24.21 5.09
C GLU A 105 -21.48 24.19 5.91
N GLY A 106 -21.46 24.72 7.14
CA GLY A 106 -22.61 24.71 8.05
C GLY A 106 -22.76 23.42 8.86
N ASN A 107 -21.79 22.50 8.80
CA ASN A 107 -21.82 21.26 9.56
C ASN A 107 -21.28 21.48 10.97
N LEU A 108 -22.00 20.96 11.97
CA LEU A 108 -21.54 20.98 13.35
C LEU A 108 -20.45 19.91 13.56
N LYS A 109 -19.27 20.33 14.01
CA LYS A 109 -18.12 19.48 14.32
C LYS A 109 -17.78 19.57 15.80
N ARG A 110 -17.43 18.44 16.39
CA ARG A 110 -17.01 18.37 17.80
C ARG A 110 -15.49 18.40 17.91
N MET A 111 -14.97 19.26 18.77
CA MET A 111 -13.57 19.32 19.16
C MET A 111 -13.15 18.01 19.83
N LYS A 112 -12.00 17.46 19.42
CA LYS A 112 -11.37 16.30 20.06
C LYS A 112 -10.09 16.74 20.77
N PHE A 113 -10.07 16.70 22.09
CA PHE A 113 -8.88 17.02 22.88
C PHE A 113 -7.88 15.86 22.83
N ALA A 114 -6.63 16.17 22.52
CA ALA A 114 -5.50 15.26 22.63
C ALA A 114 -4.38 15.96 23.40
N VAL A 115 -4.34 15.74 24.71
CA VAL A 115 -3.31 16.31 25.59
C VAL A 115 -2.05 15.43 25.50
N ARG A 116 -0.91 16.04 25.20
CA ARG A 116 0.40 15.38 25.27
C ARG A 116 1.39 16.31 25.98
N LEU A 117 2.22 15.73 26.83
CA LEU A 117 3.39 16.41 27.38
C LEU A 117 4.44 16.52 26.26
N VAL A 118 4.96 17.72 26.03
CA VAL A 118 6.14 17.93 25.19
C VAL A 118 7.33 17.97 26.15
N SER A 119 8.26 17.02 25.99
CA SER A 119 9.56 17.02 26.69
C SER A 119 10.56 17.91 25.98
#